data_AF-A0A7V9U4Y8-F1
#
_entry.id   AF-A0A7V9U4Y8-F1
#
_cell.length_a   1.000
_cell.length_b   1.000
_cell.length_c   1.000
_cell.angle_alpha   90.00
_cell.angle_beta   90.00
_cell.angle_gamma   90.00
#
_symmetry.space_group_name_H-M   'P 1'
#
loop_
_entity.id
_entity.type
_entity.pdbx_description
1 polymer ?
#
loop_
_entity_poly.entity_id
_entity_poly.type
_entity_poly.pdbx_seq_one_letter_code
_entity_poly.pdbx_strand_id
1 'polypeptide(L)'
;MPWTIRALIGAAAFTAGTAVALPAAAQVPGIGGAKSDYKRPADPMLKKKLTAVQFSVTRRDDTETPYRNPLWDNHEAGIYVDIISGEPLFSSIDKYDSGTGWPSFTRPLEPANIRKHTDHKLGYARTEIRSAHADSHLGHLFDDGPRPAGLRYCMNSAALRFIPVARLEAEGYGRYATLFKKRAASK
;
A
#
# COMPACT_ATOMS: atom_id res chain seq x y z
N MET A 1 11.78 -61.91 -47.00
CA MET A 1 10.61 -61.10 -46.59
C MET A 1 11.07 -60.02 -45.64
N PRO A 2 11.13 -58.74 -46.06
CA PRO A 2 11.14 -57.64 -45.11
C PRO A 2 9.97 -56.69 -45.41
N TRP A 3 8.98 -56.69 -44.54
CA TRP A 3 7.94 -55.66 -44.50
C TRP A 3 8.42 -54.58 -43.53
N THR A 4 8.85 -53.44 -44.06
CA THR A 4 9.14 -52.24 -43.30
C THR A 4 7.85 -51.42 -43.17
N ILE A 5 7.30 -51.41 -41.95
CA ILE A 5 6.12 -50.61 -41.61
C ILE A 5 6.57 -49.14 -41.45
N ARG A 6 6.05 -48.27 -42.33
CA ARG A 6 6.15 -46.81 -42.22
C ARG A 6 5.33 -46.33 -41.04
N ALA A 7 5.97 -45.76 -40.03
CA ALA A 7 5.30 -45.02 -38.97
C ALA A 7 4.90 -43.62 -39.50
N LEU A 8 3.60 -43.32 -39.49
CA LEU A 8 3.04 -42.01 -39.78
C LEU A 8 3.24 -41.08 -38.57
N ILE A 9 3.96 -39.98 -38.78
CA ILE A 9 4.11 -38.90 -37.81
C ILE A 9 2.81 -38.08 -37.83
N GLY A 10 2.07 -38.11 -36.72
CA GLY A 10 0.90 -37.26 -36.51
C GLY A 10 1.31 -35.82 -36.20
N ALA A 11 0.84 -34.87 -37.00
CA ALA A 11 0.98 -33.45 -36.74
C ALA A 11 -0.11 -33.00 -35.75
N ALA A 12 0.28 -32.68 -34.52
CA ALA A 12 -0.58 -32.02 -33.55
C ALA A 12 -0.53 -30.50 -33.80
N ALA A 13 -1.64 -29.93 -34.28
CA ALA A 13 -1.83 -28.50 -34.42
C ALA A 13 -1.97 -27.86 -33.02
N PHE A 14 -0.95 -27.11 -32.59
CA PHE A 14 -1.04 -26.23 -31.43
C PHE A 14 -1.76 -24.95 -31.86
N THR A 15 -3.00 -24.77 -31.40
CA THR A 15 -3.71 -23.51 -31.53
C THR A 15 -3.07 -22.49 -30.58
N ALA A 16 -2.47 -21.44 -31.16
CA ALA A 16 -1.95 -20.31 -30.41
C ALA A 16 -3.12 -19.55 -29.77
N GLY A 17 -3.30 -19.72 -28.45
CA GLY A 17 -4.17 -18.88 -27.66
C GLY A 17 -3.63 -17.46 -27.65
N THR A 18 -4.43 -16.50 -28.11
CA THR A 18 -4.13 -15.07 -28.02
C THR A 18 -4.12 -14.66 -26.55
N ALA A 19 -2.94 -14.45 -26.00
CA ALA A 19 -2.77 -13.82 -24.70
C ALA A 19 -3.29 -12.37 -24.80
N VAL A 20 -4.50 -12.14 -24.28
CA VAL A 20 -5.01 -10.79 -24.06
C VAL A 20 -4.18 -10.18 -22.93
N ALA A 21 -3.19 -9.37 -23.29
CA ALA A 21 -2.42 -8.58 -22.35
C ALA A 21 -3.37 -7.62 -21.62
N LEU A 22 -3.53 -7.85 -20.32
CA LEU A 22 -4.17 -6.89 -19.42
C LEU A 22 -3.39 -5.56 -19.49
N PRO A 23 -4.07 -4.40 -19.53
CA PRO A 23 -3.37 -3.14 -19.56
C PRO A 23 -2.59 -2.97 -18.25
N ALA A 24 -1.29 -2.72 -18.38
CA ALA A 24 -0.43 -2.33 -17.28
C ALA A 24 -1.09 -1.14 -16.56
N ALA A 25 -1.43 -1.34 -15.28
CA ALA A 25 -1.91 -0.28 -14.42
C ALA A 25 -0.95 0.91 -14.53
N ALA A 26 -1.49 2.08 -14.89
CA ALA A 26 -0.74 3.31 -15.10
C ALA A 26 0.21 3.56 -13.92
N GLN A 27 1.51 3.42 -14.17
CA GLN A 27 2.57 3.77 -13.24
C GLN A 27 2.59 5.29 -13.11
N VAL A 28 1.98 5.80 -12.03
CA VAL A 28 2.16 7.19 -11.63
C VAL A 28 3.62 7.33 -11.19
N PRO A 29 4.44 8.21 -11.81
CA PRO A 29 5.84 8.35 -11.45
C PRO A 29 5.97 8.85 -10.01
N GLY A 30 6.58 8.01 -9.16
CA GLY A 30 6.92 8.34 -7.78
C GLY A 30 8.05 9.37 -7.76
N ILE A 31 7.82 10.47 -7.04
CA ILE A 31 8.82 11.51 -6.79
C ILE A 31 9.52 11.13 -5.49
N GLY A 32 10.79 10.71 -5.56
CA GLY A 32 11.59 10.35 -4.39
C GLY A 32 12.95 11.04 -4.38
N GLY A 33 13.34 11.59 -3.23
CA GLY A 33 14.68 12.14 -2.97
C GLY A 33 14.75 13.02 -1.72
N ALA A 34 15.83 12.90 -0.95
CA ALA A 34 16.06 13.48 0.39
C ALA A 34 15.78 15.00 0.53
N LYS A 35 15.33 15.40 1.74
CA LYS A 35 14.65 16.66 2.14
C LYS A 35 13.25 16.77 1.52
N SER A 36 12.24 16.43 2.32
CA SER A 36 10.87 16.13 1.90
C SER A 36 10.18 17.31 1.20
N ASP A 37 10.28 17.35 -0.13
CA ASP A 37 9.45 18.18 -1.02
C ASP A 37 8.05 17.54 -1.25
N TYR A 38 7.59 16.72 -0.29
CA TYR A 38 6.24 16.15 -0.31
C TYR A 38 5.22 17.28 -0.28
N LYS A 39 4.43 17.37 -1.34
CA LYS A 39 3.44 18.43 -1.54
C LYS A 39 2.14 17.82 -1.99
N ARG A 40 1.03 18.34 -1.48
CA ARG A 40 -0.30 18.03 -1.99
C ARG A 40 -0.51 18.70 -3.36
N PRO A 41 -0.82 17.96 -4.43
CA PRO A 41 -1.34 18.53 -5.66
C PRO A 41 -2.71 19.20 -5.43
N ALA A 42 -3.08 20.19 -6.25
CA ALA A 42 -4.38 20.83 -6.14
C ALA A 42 -5.56 19.83 -6.33
N ASP A 43 -6.65 20.03 -5.59
CA ASP A 43 -7.81 19.11 -5.55
C ASP A 43 -8.41 18.74 -6.93
N PRO A 44 -8.51 19.66 -7.92
CA PRO A 44 -8.99 19.28 -9.26
C PRO A 44 -8.11 18.24 -9.96
N MET A 45 -6.80 18.24 -9.68
CA MET A 45 -5.88 17.22 -10.20
C MET A 45 -6.07 15.88 -9.49
N LEU A 46 -6.37 15.90 -8.18
CA LEU A 46 -6.60 14.69 -7.40
C LEU A 46 -7.81 13.89 -7.92
N LYS A 47 -8.91 14.57 -8.26
CA LYS A 47 -10.09 13.92 -8.86
C LYS A 47 -9.81 13.20 -10.19
N LYS A 48 -8.78 13.62 -10.92
CA LYS A 48 -8.36 12.98 -12.18
C LYS A 48 -7.40 11.82 -11.98
N LYS A 49 -6.59 11.86 -10.91
CA LYS A 49 -5.53 10.88 -10.63
C LYS A 49 -6.00 9.73 -9.73
N LEU A 50 -6.87 10.02 -8.77
CA LEU A 50 -7.35 9.07 -7.78
C LEU A 50 -8.62 8.38 -8.25
N THR A 51 -8.80 7.13 -7.84
CA THR A 51 -10.10 6.47 -7.96
C THR A 51 -11.12 7.15 -7.04
N ALA A 52 -12.41 6.90 -7.27
CA ALA A 52 -13.48 7.48 -6.46
C ALA A 52 -13.29 7.17 -4.96
N VAL A 53 -12.98 5.92 -4.61
CA VAL A 53 -12.77 5.51 -3.20
C VAL A 53 -11.52 6.17 -2.60
N GLN A 54 -10.41 6.25 -3.35
CA GLN A 54 -9.19 6.92 -2.89
C GLN A 54 -9.44 8.40 -2.62
N PHE A 55 -10.13 9.09 -3.52
CA PHE A 55 -10.50 10.49 -3.31
C PHE A 55 -11.44 10.67 -2.11
N SER A 56 -12.48 9.82 -1.99
CA SER A 56 -13.44 9.90 -0.90
C SER A 56 -12.78 9.66 0.46
N VAL A 57 -11.98 8.61 0.59
CA VAL A 57 -11.25 8.30 1.82
C VAL A 57 -10.28 9.43 2.15
N THR A 58 -9.39 9.80 1.24
CA THR A 58 -8.30 10.75 1.56
C THR A 58 -8.74 12.20 1.73
N ARG A 59 -9.84 12.63 1.07
CA ARG A 59 -10.27 14.03 1.04
C ARG A 59 -11.61 14.31 1.70
N ARG A 60 -12.46 13.29 1.89
CA ARG A 60 -13.78 13.41 2.52
C ARG A 60 -13.89 12.63 3.82
N ASP A 61 -12.79 12.05 4.28
CA ASP A 61 -12.67 11.27 5.50
C ASP A 61 -13.63 10.06 5.53
N ASP A 62 -13.94 9.50 4.35
CA ASP A 62 -14.68 8.25 4.25
C ASP A 62 -13.82 7.08 4.74
N THR A 63 -14.48 5.97 5.06
CA THR A 63 -13.83 4.71 5.43
C THR A 63 -14.19 3.63 4.40
N GLU A 64 -13.18 2.93 3.88
CA GLU A 64 -13.39 1.85 2.91
C GLU A 64 -13.99 0.61 3.58
N THR A 65 -14.64 -0.26 2.80
CA THR A 65 -15.26 -1.48 3.31
C THR A 65 -14.21 -2.46 3.87
N PRO A 66 -14.43 -3.05 5.07
CA PRO A 66 -13.50 -4.04 5.63
C PRO A 66 -13.42 -5.28 4.73
N TYR A 67 -12.24 -5.91 4.67
CA TYR A 67 -11.93 -7.11 3.87
C TYR A 67 -12.12 -6.99 2.35
N ARG A 68 -12.62 -5.86 1.85
CA ARG A 68 -12.83 -5.58 0.43
C ARG A 68 -11.90 -4.46 -0.04
N ASN A 69 -10.65 -4.56 0.38
CA ASN A 69 -9.60 -3.61 0.06
C ASN A 69 -8.29 -4.36 -0.28
N PRO A 70 -7.33 -3.73 -0.99
CA PRO A 70 -6.19 -4.47 -1.53
C PRO A 70 -5.07 -4.75 -0.53
N LEU A 71 -4.99 -4.03 0.60
CA LEU A 71 -3.81 -4.08 1.48
C LEU A 71 -4.07 -4.70 2.86
N TRP A 72 -5.30 -5.09 3.20
CA TRP A 72 -5.57 -5.74 4.49
C TRP A 72 -4.74 -7.01 4.67
N ASP A 73 -4.69 -7.88 3.65
CA ASP A 73 -3.96 -9.17 3.68
C ASP A 73 -2.57 -9.11 3.02
N ASN A 74 -2.02 -7.91 2.82
CA ASN A 74 -0.68 -7.79 2.25
C ASN A 74 0.40 -8.11 3.30
N HIS A 75 1.23 -9.12 3.02
CA HIS A 75 2.35 -9.56 3.88
C HIS A 75 3.73 -9.34 3.25
N GLU A 76 3.79 -8.72 2.07
CA GLU A 76 5.05 -8.49 1.38
C GLU A 76 5.97 -7.53 2.15
N ALA A 77 7.28 -7.74 2.03
CA ALA A 77 8.28 -6.84 2.59
C ALA A 77 8.28 -5.51 1.79
N GLY A 78 8.06 -4.39 2.47
CA GLY A 78 7.99 -3.08 1.83
C GLY A 78 7.46 -1.98 2.74
N ILE A 79 7.28 -0.79 2.18
CA ILE A 79 6.72 0.37 2.90
C ILE A 79 5.37 0.77 2.31
N TYR A 80 4.59 1.47 3.12
CA TYR A 80 3.33 2.08 2.75
C TYR A 80 3.51 3.59 2.77
N VAL A 81 3.27 4.21 1.62
CA VAL A 81 3.39 5.66 1.44
C VAL A 81 2.00 6.26 1.23
N ASP A 82 1.86 7.56 1.49
CA ASP A 82 0.65 8.29 1.12
C ASP A 82 0.45 8.22 -0.40
N ILE A 83 -0.76 7.86 -0.82
CA ILE A 83 -1.12 7.80 -2.23
C ILE A 83 -1.06 9.17 -2.94
N ILE A 84 -1.22 10.27 -2.20
CA ILE A 84 -1.22 11.64 -2.71
C ILE A 84 0.19 12.24 -2.75
N SER A 85 0.84 12.33 -1.58
CA SER A 85 2.14 13.02 -1.45
C SER A 85 3.33 12.11 -1.74
N GLY A 86 3.15 10.78 -1.61
CA GLY A 86 4.26 9.83 -1.61
C GLY A 86 5.09 9.84 -0.33
N GLU A 87 4.66 10.55 0.72
CA GLU A 87 5.40 10.56 1.98
C GLU A 87 5.35 9.17 2.66
N PRO A 88 6.45 8.69 3.23
CA PRO A 88 6.51 7.38 3.87
C PRO A 88 5.77 7.37 5.21
N LEU A 89 4.78 6.49 5.35
CA LEU A 89 3.87 6.47 6.50
C LEU A 89 4.11 5.25 7.41
N PHE A 90 4.14 4.04 6.84
CA PHE A 90 4.24 2.80 7.60
C PHE A 90 5.19 1.80 6.93
N SER A 91 5.62 0.79 7.68
CA SER A 91 6.43 -0.33 7.18
C SER A 91 5.69 -1.64 7.39
N SER A 92 5.86 -2.60 6.47
CA SER A 92 5.36 -3.97 6.71
C SER A 92 6.06 -4.67 7.88
N ILE A 93 7.17 -4.13 8.38
CA ILE A 93 7.80 -4.57 9.63
C ILE A 93 6.84 -4.42 10.82
N ASP A 94 6.09 -3.33 10.85
CA ASP A 94 5.20 -2.97 11.94
C ASP A 94 3.73 -3.30 11.61
N LYS A 95 3.47 -3.87 10.43
CA LYS A 95 2.15 -4.39 10.05
C LYS A 95 1.89 -5.71 10.77
N TYR A 96 0.63 -5.92 11.17
CA TYR A 96 0.17 -7.18 11.76
C TYR A 96 -1.31 -7.43 11.42
N ASP A 97 -1.75 -8.67 11.62
CA ASP A 97 -3.15 -9.06 11.42
C ASP A 97 -3.98 -8.73 12.66
N SER A 98 -4.78 -7.68 12.57
CA SER A 98 -5.68 -7.28 13.65
C SER A 98 -7.04 -7.99 13.63
N GLY A 99 -7.38 -8.68 12.54
CA GLY A 99 -8.71 -9.27 12.36
C GLY A 99 -9.84 -8.22 12.18
N THR A 100 -9.50 -6.99 11.80
CA THR A 100 -10.47 -5.90 11.63
C THR A 100 -10.91 -5.72 10.17
N GLY A 101 -10.13 -6.24 9.21
CA GLY A 101 -10.38 -6.08 7.78
C GLY A 101 -9.72 -4.86 7.14
N TRP A 102 -8.87 -4.14 7.88
CA TRP A 102 -8.06 -3.03 7.36
C TRP A 102 -6.57 -3.23 7.70
N PRO A 103 -5.64 -2.72 6.87
CA PRO A 103 -4.22 -2.76 7.19
C PRO A 103 -3.94 -2.07 8.53
N SER A 104 -3.34 -2.82 9.45
CA SER A 104 -3.10 -2.40 10.83
C SER A 104 -1.62 -2.40 11.16
N PHE A 105 -1.16 -1.35 11.81
CA PHE A 105 0.24 -1.16 12.18
C PHE A 105 0.41 -0.83 13.66
N THR A 106 1.55 -1.17 14.24
CA THR A 106 1.85 -0.87 15.65
C THR A 106 2.45 0.53 15.84
N ARG A 107 3.13 1.06 14.83
CA ARG A 107 3.76 2.38 14.85
C ARG A 107 4.00 2.93 13.44
N PRO A 108 4.12 4.26 13.27
CA PRO A 108 4.51 4.85 12.00
C PRO A 108 5.99 4.62 11.71
N LEU A 109 6.33 4.66 10.41
CA LEU A 109 7.69 4.60 9.92
C LEU A 109 8.47 5.87 10.28
N GLU A 110 7.85 7.03 10.08
CA GLU A 110 8.36 8.34 10.51
C GLU A 110 7.27 9.08 11.30
N PRO A 111 7.42 9.25 12.63
CA PRO A 111 6.42 9.95 13.44
C PRO A 111 6.13 11.38 12.94
N ALA A 112 7.11 12.04 12.32
CA ALA A 112 6.97 13.38 11.76
C ALA A 112 5.99 13.45 10.57
N ASN A 113 5.72 12.34 9.88
CA ASN A 113 4.81 12.27 8.74
C ASN A 113 3.36 11.99 9.15
N ILE A 114 3.10 11.87 10.45
CA ILE A 114 1.76 11.63 11.01
C ILE A 114 1.27 12.85 11.77
N ARG A 115 -0.01 13.18 11.58
CA ARG A 115 -0.76 14.13 12.41
C ARG A 115 -1.92 13.40 13.08
N LYS A 116 -2.14 13.74 14.36
CA LYS A 116 -3.25 13.22 15.16
C LYS A 116 -4.28 14.33 15.31
N HIS A 117 -5.54 14.01 15.01
CA HIS A 117 -6.66 14.92 15.18
C HIS A 117 -7.74 14.26 16.04
N THR A 118 -8.45 15.05 16.83
CA THR A 118 -9.60 14.55 17.56
C THR A 118 -10.82 14.59 16.65
N ASP A 119 -11.46 13.44 16.47
CA ASP A 119 -12.64 13.24 15.63
C ASP A 119 -13.87 12.89 16.51
N HIS A 120 -14.97 13.59 16.30
CA HIS A 120 -16.24 13.42 17.04
C HIS A 120 -17.42 13.00 16.15
N LYS A 121 -17.19 12.57 14.90
CA LYS A 121 -18.26 12.28 13.93
C LYS A 121 -19.24 11.18 14.36
N LEU A 122 -18.85 10.30 15.29
CA LEU A 122 -19.71 9.24 15.83
C LEU A 122 -20.27 9.55 17.23
N GLY A 123 -20.20 10.81 17.69
CA GLY A 123 -20.72 11.22 18.99
C GLY A 123 -19.78 10.95 20.18
N TYR A 124 -18.62 10.34 19.94
CA TYR A 124 -17.55 10.15 20.93
C TYR A 124 -16.19 10.49 20.31
N ALA A 125 -15.21 10.81 21.16
CA ALA A 125 -13.87 11.19 20.71
C ALA A 125 -13.09 9.97 20.18
N ARG A 126 -12.53 10.11 18.98
CA ARG A 126 -11.60 9.17 18.36
C ARG A 126 -10.32 9.92 17.97
N THR A 127 -9.22 9.20 17.84
CA THR A 127 -7.97 9.78 17.31
C THR A 127 -7.87 9.49 15.82
N GLU A 128 -8.18 10.48 14.99
CA GLU A 128 -7.95 10.44 13.56
C GLU A 128 -6.45 10.57 13.25
N ILE A 129 -6.01 9.81 12.26
CA ILE A 129 -4.65 9.84 11.73
C ILE A 129 -4.66 10.41 10.32
N ARG A 130 -3.88 11.47 10.12
CA ARG A 130 -3.69 12.13 8.83
C ARG A 130 -2.21 12.19 8.43
N SER A 131 -1.94 12.26 7.14
CA SER A 131 -0.58 12.48 6.64
C SER A 131 -0.13 13.94 6.83
N ALA A 132 1.15 14.18 7.08
CA ALA A 132 1.62 15.51 7.44
C ALA A 132 1.69 16.45 6.24
N HIS A 133 2.06 15.95 5.06
CA HIS A 133 2.32 16.79 3.89
C HIS A 133 1.11 16.92 2.96
N ALA A 134 0.28 15.88 2.86
CA ALA A 134 -0.96 15.96 2.09
C ALA A 134 -2.22 16.19 2.92
N ASP A 135 -2.16 16.05 4.25
CA ASP A 135 -3.36 16.13 5.10
C ASP A 135 -4.43 15.17 4.56
N SER A 136 -3.99 13.98 4.16
CA SER A 136 -4.83 12.88 3.70
C SER A 136 -5.41 12.20 4.93
N HIS A 137 -6.73 11.99 4.96
CA HIS A 137 -7.31 11.09 5.95
C HIS A 137 -6.81 9.66 5.72
N LEU A 138 -6.13 9.10 6.71
CA LEU A 138 -5.56 7.75 6.64
C LEU A 138 -6.44 6.74 7.38
N GLY A 139 -6.96 7.11 8.55
CA GLY A 139 -7.82 6.26 9.37
C GLY A 139 -7.77 6.68 10.83
N HIS A 140 -7.76 5.71 11.76
CA HIS A 140 -7.82 5.99 13.19
C HIS A 140 -6.80 5.19 14.01
N LEU A 141 -6.46 5.75 15.16
CA LEU A 141 -5.59 5.15 16.16
C LEU A 141 -6.42 4.67 17.36
N PHE A 142 -6.14 3.44 17.77
CA PHE A 142 -6.76 2.77 18.92
C PHE A 142 -5.67 2.29 19.89
N ASP A 143 -6.05 2.09 21.14
CA ASP A 143 -5.22 1.62 22.26
C ASP A 143 -5.38 0.11 22.56
N ASP A 144 -5.90 -0.63 21.58
CA ASP A 144 -6.15 -2.08 21.61
C ASP A 144 -5.12 -2.88 20.78
N GLY A 145 -3.95 -2.29 20.54
CA GLY A 145 -2.89 -2.92 19.76
C GLY A 145 -2.08 -3.97 20.53
N PRO A 146 -1.27 -4.78 19.84
CA PRO A 146 -0.41 -5.75 20.49
C PRO A 146 0.68 -5.07 21.33
N ARG A 147 1.07 -5.74 22.43
CA ARG A 147 2.22 -5.35 23.24
C ARG A 147 3.52 -5.49 22.42
N PRO A 148 4.56 -4.67 22.68
CA PRO A 148 4.66 -3.69 23.77
C PRO A 148 4.06 -2.33 23.44
N ALA A 149 3.79 -2.01 22.17
CA ALA A 149 3.30 -0.69 21.78
C ALA A 149 1.90 -0.40 22.34
N GLY A 150 1.01 -1.41 22.35
CA GLY A 150 -0.38 -1.24 22.78
C GLY A 150 -1.21 -0.37 21.83
N LEU A 151 -0.69 -0.04 20.65
CA LEU A 151 -1.32 0.87 19.70
C LEU A 151 -1.66 0.15 18.41
N ARG A 152 -2.86 0.44 17.88
CA ARG A 152 -3.32 -0.04 16.58
C ARG A 152 -3.62 1.15 15.67
N TYR A 153 -2.75 1.37 14.70
CA TYR A 153 -2.98 2.27 13.58
C TYR A 153 -3.78 1.53 12.52
N CYS A 154 -5.10 1.71 12.52
CA CYS A 154 -6.03 1.09 11.59
C CYS A 154 -6.28 2.01 10.38
N MET A 155 -5.61 1.72 9.27
CA MET A 155 -5.55 2.62 8.11
C MET A 155 -6.40 2.10 6.94
N ASN A 156 -6.88 3.00 6.09
CA ASN A 156 -7.52 2.66 4.83
C ASN A 156 -6.46 2.35 3.77
N SER A 157 -6.59 1.23 3.08
CA SER A 157 -5.78 0.87 1.91
C SER A 157 -5.90 1.92 0.80
N ALA A 158 -7.09 2.49 0.61
CA ALA A 158 -7.33 3.54 -0.38
C ALA A 158 -6.52 4.83 -0.12
N ALA A 159 -5.97 5.03 1.08
CA ALA A 159 -5.07 6.13 1.39
C ALA A 159 -3.58 5.77 1.21
N LEU A 160 -3.27 4.49 0.96
CA LEU A 160 -1.92 3.95 0.96
C LEU A 160 -1.53 3.41 -0.41
N ARG A 161 -0.25 3.57 -0.73
CA ARG A 161 0.41 2.88 -1.85
C ARG A 161 1.54 2.02 -1.29
N PHE A 162 1.54 0.75 -1.64
CA PHE A 162 2.59 -0.17 -1.22
C PHE A 162 3.78 -0.15 -2.19
N ILE A 163 4.99 -0.13 -1.64
CA ILE A 163 6.25 -0.21 -2.38
C ILE A 163 7.06 -1.40 -1.84
N PRO A 164 7.20 -2.49 -2.62
CA PRO A 164 7.98 -3.65 -2.18
C PRO A 164 9.47 -3.29 -2.06
N VAL A 165 10.19 -4.02 -1.20
CA VAL A 165 11.63 -3.79 -0.94
C VAL A 165 12.45 -3.71 -2.23
N ALA A 166 12.16 -4.57 -3.21
CA ALA A 166 12.84 -4.62 -4.50
C ALA A 166 12.73 -3.30 -5.32
N ARG A 167 11.74 -2.45 -5.04
CA ARG A 167 11.51 -1.17 -5.74
C ARG A 167 11.88 0.06 -4.92
N LEU A 168 12.30 -0.10 -3.66
CA LEU A 168 12.60 1.06 -2.79
C LEU A 168 13.68 1.97 -3.38
N GLU A 169 14.79 1.41 -3.85
CA GLU A 169 15.87 2.21 -4.47
C GLU A 169 15.39 2.91 -5.74
N ALA A 170 14.76 2.17 -6.64
CA ALA A 170 14.29 2.68 -7.93
C ALA A 170 13.22 3.78 -7.78
N GLU A 171 12.43 3.76 -6.70
CA GLU A 171 11.41 4.77 -6.41
C GLU A 171 11.89 5.89 -5.48
N GLY A 172 13.19 5.94 -5.15
CA GLY A 172 13.80 7.00 -4.34
C GLY A 172 13.56 6.89 -2.83
N TYR A 173 13.20 5.69 -2.36
CA TYR A 173 13.00 5.32 -0.96
C TYR A 173 14.15 4.46 -0.40
N GLY A 174 15.32 4.45 -1.08
CA GLY A 174 16.48 3.61 -0.77
C GLY A 174 16.94 3.67 0.70
N ARG A 175 16.77 4.81 1.38
CA ARG A 175 17.09 4.97 2.81
C ARG A 175 16.43 3.92 3.71
N TYR A 176 15.25 3.42 3.33
CA TYR A 176 14.50 2.42 4.08
C TYR A 176 14.87 0.98 3.76
N ALA A 177 15.62 0.72 2.69
CA ALA A 177 16.04 -0.64 2.34
C ALA A 177 16.86 -1.29 3.47
N THR A 178 17.59 -0.49 4.23
CA THR A 178 18.39 -0.92 5.40
C THR A 178 17.54 -1.55 6.51
N LEU A 179 16.29 -1.10 6.70
CA LEU A 179 15.37 -1.64 7.71
C LEU A 179 15.08 -3.12 7.48
N PHE A 180 14.90 -3.51 6.22
CA PHE A 180 14.58 -4.87 5.84
C PHE A 180 15.81 -5.79 5.82
N LYS A 181 16.99 -5.26 5.48
CA LYS A 181 18.27 -5.97 5.63
C LYS A 181 18.54 -6.33 7.10
N LYS A 182 18.37 -5.36 8.01
CA LYS A 182 18.58 -5.58 9.46
C LYS A 182 17.63 -6.65 10.02
N ARG A 183 16.35 -6.61 9.62
CA ARG A 183 15.36 -7.61 10.08
C ARG A 183 15.68 -9.01 9.54
N ALA A 184 16.12 -9.13 8.30
CA ALA A 184 16.56 -10.42 7.75
C ALA A 184 17.76 -11.01 8.52
N ALA A 185 18.67 -10.16 9.00
CA ALA A 185 19.83 -10.58 9.79
C ALA A 185 19.53 -10.86 11.28
N SER A 186 18.35 -10.47 11.77
CA SER A 186 17.92 -10.68 13.17
C SER A 186 16.95 -11.85 13.34
N LYS A 187 16.63 -12.55 12.24
CA LYS A 187 15.92 -13.84 12.24
C LYS A 187 16.93 -14.97 12.20
#